data_AF-A0D4H2-F1
#
_entry.id   AF-A0D4H2-F1
#
_cell.length_a   1.000
_cell.length_b   1.000
_cell.length_c   1.000
_cell.angle_alpha   90.00
_cell.angle_beta   90.00
_cell.angle_gamma   90.00
#
_symmetry.space_group_name_H-M   'P 1'
#
loop_
_entity.id
_entity.type
_entity.pdbx_description
1 polymer ?
#
loop_
_entity_poly.entity_id
_entity_poly.type
_entity_poly.pdbx_seq_one_letter_code
_entity_poly.pdbx_strand_id
1 'polypeptide(L)'
;MDDEKKKKKGNKIDLNLLPSSMKERYAAMGILPKAQIPKSNLQVDVQRMKQKKVEKEQPIEQKLEGIEIKASEKKQLEKVFQMLKKKDVDYFDAKDVDKMLRFLGVSLTKSEIDLMLWEVDENLDGRVSWTEFLNMYKKCTIDKTGLEPKSLFHMIQFLMYLPPDRKDPKVTVEDTLELLYVRFGRQCLDSEIHAIFGDEEKNKDGEEKAISFSEYMEKINERAIQQRKLRKEEQKQQFQYFKKEKQME
;
A
#
# COMPACT_ATOMS: atom_id res chain seq x y z
N MET A 1 -63.33 2.45 -3.23
CA MET A 1 -62.73 2.07 -4.52
C MET A 1 -62.54 3.35 -5.32
N ASP A 2 -61.38 3.96 -5.50
CA ASP A 2 -60.02 3.65 -5.07
C ASP A 2 -59.20 4.94 -5.05
N ASP A 3 -58.15 4.90 -4.24
CA ASP A 3 -57.32 5.98 -3.73
C ASP A 3 -56.57 6.84 -4.77
N GLU A 4 -56.49 8.12 -4.42
CA GLU A 4 -55.50 9.07 -4.89
C GLU A 4 -54.07 8.55 -4.66
N LYS A 5 -53.28 8.41 -5.73
CA LYS A 5 -51.81 8.44 -5.67
C LYS A 5 -51.24 9.54 -6.57
N LYS A 6 -51.44 10.80 -6.16
CA LYS A 6 -50.58 11.91 -6.61
C LYS A 6 -49.18 11.72 -6.03
N LYS A 7 -48.26 11.16 -6.82
CA LYS A 7 -46.81 11.18 -6.53
C LYS A 7 -46.38 12.62 -6.29
N LYS A 8 -46.04 12.98 -5.04
CA LYS A 8 -45.30 14.21 -4.72
C LYS A 8 -43.97 14.17 -5.49
N LYS A 9 -43.88 14.89 -6.62
CA LYS A 9 -42.59 15.23 -7.23
C LYS A 9 -41.86 16.09 -6.21
N GLY A 10 -40.88 15.51 -5.51
CA GLY A 10 -39.98 16.29 -4.66
C GLY A 10 -39.40 17.43 -5.50
N ASN A 11 -39.48 18.66 -5.00
CA ASN A 11 -38.87 19.81 -5.65
C ASN A 11 -37.38 19.50 -5.86
N LYS A 12 -36.93 19.48 -7.12
CA LYS A 12 -35.50 19.41 -7.42
C LYS A 12 -34.88 20.67 -6.83
N ILE A 13 -33.96 20.49 -5.88
CA ILE A 13 -33.16 21.58 -5.33
C ILE A 13 -32.29 22.10 -6.46
N ASP A 14 -32.40 23.38 -6.78
CA ASP A 14 -31.52 24.03 -7.75
C ASP A 14 -30.16 24.29 -7.08
N LEU A 15 -29.17 23.50 -7.48
CA LEU A 15 -27.81 23.52 -6.94
C LEU A 15 -27.10 24.87 -7.20
N ASN A 16 -27.58 25.67 -8.15
CA ASN A 16 -27.02 26.99 -8.44
C ASN A 16 -27.38 28.03 -7.36
N LEU A 17 -28.47 27.80 -6.63
CA LEU A 17 -28.95 28.66 -5.55
C LEU A 17 -28.34 28.32 -4.17
N LEU A 18 -27.42 27.35 -4.10
CA LEU A 18 -26.77 26.98 -2.85
C LEU A 18 -25.90 28.15 -2.31
N PRO A 19 -25.94 28.40 -0.99
CA PRO A 19 -25.02 29.32 -0.32
C PRO A 19 -23.55 28.90 -0.53
N SER A 20 -22.64 29.88 -0.62
CA SER A 20 -21.22 29.64 -0.91
C SER A 20 -20.56 28.62 0.03
N SER A 21 -20.92 28.65 1.32
CA SER A 21 -20.40 27.72 2.32
C SER A 21 -20.86 26.26 2.14
N MET A 22 -22.03 26.04 1.52
CA MET A 22 -22.49 24.71 1.15
C MET A 22 -21.90 24.25 -0.17
N LYS A 23 -21.69 25.18 -1.12
CA LYS A 23 -21.02 24.88 -2.39
C LYS A 23 -19.59 24.36 -2.16
N GLU A 24 -18.83 24.97 -1.26
CA GLU A 24 -17.48 24.51 -0.89
C GLU A 24 -17.50 23.12 -0.26
N ARG A 25 -18.40 22.86 0.70
CA ARG A 25 -18.53 21.53 1.33
C ARG A 25 -18.93 20.46 0.33
N TYR A 26 -19.88 20.74 -0.55
CA TYR A 26 -20.32 19.77 -1.57
C TYR A 26 -19.30 19.60 -2.70
N ALA A 27 -18.49 20.61 -3.02
CA ALA A 27 -17.33 20.47 -3.90
C ALA A 27 -16.22 19.60 -3.27
N ALA A 28 -15.95 19.76 -1.97
CA ALA A 28 -14.99 18.92 -1.24
C ALA A 28 -15.44 17.45 -1.13
N MET A 29 -16.77 17.21 -1.03
CA MET A 29 -17.37 15.88 -1.07
C MET A 29 -17.53 15.31 -2.50
N GLY A 30 -17.11 16.04 -3.54
CA GLY A 30 -17.17 15.59 -4.94
C GLY A 30 -18.57 15.55 -5.55
N ILE A 31 -19.56 16.20 -4.91
CA ILE A 31 -20.98 16.20 -5.31
C ILE A 31 -21.25 17.27 -6.39
N LEU A 32 -20.51 18.39 -6.37
CA LEU A 32 -20.59 19.43 -7.41
C LEU A 32 -19.51 19.25 -8.49
N PRO A 33 -19.83 19.49 -9.78
CA PRO A 33 -18.82 19.56 -10.85
C PRO A 33 -17.76 20.59 -10.49
N LYS A 34 -16.48 20.24 -10.60
CA LYS A 34 -15.41 21.25 -10.55
C LYS A 34 -15.67 22.23 -11.70
N ALA A 35 -15.62 23.53 -11.41
CA ALA A 35 -15.87 24.56 -12.41
C ALA A 35 -15.10 24.25 -13.70
N GLN A 36 -15.83 24.14 -14.83
CA GLN A 36 -15.23 23.92 -16.13
C GLN A 36 -14.34 25.12 -16.45
N ILE A 37 -13.03 24.89 -16.45
CA ILE A 37 -12.06 25.90 -16.86
C ILE A 37 -12.22 26.05 -18.38
N PRO A 38 -12.51 27.25 -18.91
CA PRO A 38 -12.62 27.47 -20.34
C PRO A 38 -11.36 26.94 -21.05
N LYS A 39 -11.52 26.19 -22.15
CA LYS A 39 -10.39 25.62 -22.90
C LYS A 39 -9.39 26.69 -23.38
N SER A 40 -9.84 27.95 -23.54
CA SER A 40 -9.00 29.12 -23.82
C SER A 40 -8.11 29.58 -22.65
N ASN A 41 -8.45 29.18 -21.42
CA ASN A 41 -7.70 29.47 -20.19
C ASN A 41 -6.88 28.28 -19.71
N LEU A 42 -6.87 27.15 -20.44
CA LEU A 42 -5.81 26.16 -20.30
C LEU A 42 -4.54 26.74 -20.94
N GLN A 43 -3.87 27.66 -20.24
CA GLN A 43 -2.46 27.87 -20.48
C GLN A 43 -1.78 26.53 -20.15
N VAL A 44 -1.42 25.83 -21.21
CA VAL A 44 -0.59 24.64 -21.13
C VAL A 44 0.75 25.13 -20.60
N ASP A 45 0.94 25.01 -19.29
CA ASP A 45 2.17 25.40 -18.62
C ASP A 45 3.26 24.40 -19.02
N VAL A 46 3.93 24.73 -20.13
CA VAL A 46 5.01 23.94 -20.70
C VAL A 46 6.15 23.79 -19.69
N GLN A 47 6.36 24.76 -18.79
CA GLN A 47 7.37 24.65 -17.73
C GLN A 47 6.96 23.61 -16.69
N ARG A 48 5.70 23.62 -16.23
CA ARG A 48 5.18 22.60 -15.31
C ARG A 48 5.15 21.20 -15.91
N MET A 49 4.87 21.08 -17.21
CA MET A 49 4.94 19.79 -17.91
C MET A 49 6.37 19.31 -18.10
N LYS A 50 7.31 20.22 -18.43
CA LYS A 50 8.75 19.92 -18.46
C LYS A 50 9.25 19.49 -17.07
N GLN A 51 8.83 20.17 -16.00
CA GLN A 51 9.14 19.78 -14.61
C GLN A 51 8.58 18.39 -14.27
N LYS A 52 7.30 18.12 -14.57
CA LYS A 52 6.70 16.78 -14.37
C LYS A 52 7.40 15.68 -15.20
N LYS A 53 7.90 16.03 -16.38
CA LYS A 53 8.66 15.11 -17.24
C LYS A 53 10.04 14.82 -16.63
N VAL A 54 10.75 15.85 -16.17
CA VAL A 54 12.03 15.72 -15.47
C VAL A 54 11.88 14.93 -14.16
N GLU A 55 10.84 15.19 -13.35
CA GLU A 55 10.54 14.38 -12.15
C GLU A 55 10.27 12.90 -12.49
N LYS A 56 9.61 12.62 -13.61
CA LYS A 56 9.37 11.25 -14.07
C LYS A 56 10.66 10.58 -14.55
N GLU A 57 11.56 11.31 -15.20
CA GLU A 57 12.81 10.82 -15.80
C GLU A 57 13.98 10.70 -14.82
N GLN A 58 13.86 11.23 -13.59
CA GLN A 58 14.91 11.06 -12.57
C GLN A 58 15.16 9.57 -12.25
N PRO A 59 16.45 9.14 -12.17
CA PRO A 59 16.85 7.80 -11.73
C PRO A 59 16.21 7.44 -10.40
N ILE A 60 15.88 6.16 -10.22
CA ILE A 60 15.19 5.72 -9.00
C ILE A 60 16.09 5.94 -7.78
N GLU A 61 17.40 5.75 -7.94
CA GLU A 61 18.42 5.92 -6.91
C GLU A 61 18.38 7.33 -6.30
N GLN A 62 18.26 8.37 -7.14
CA GLN A 62 18.13 9.77 -6.69
C GLN A 62 16.82 10.02 -5.92
N LYS A 63 15.75 9.32 -6.29
CA LYS A 63 14.47 9.38 -5.55
C LYS A 63 14.58 8.66 -4.21
N LEU A 64 15.39 7.61 -4.11
CA LEU A 64 15.56 6.82 -2.87
C LEU A 64 16.49 7.50 -1.86
N GLU A 65 17.42 8.35 -2.30
CA GLU A 65 18.30 9.14 -1.42
C GLU A 65 17.52 10.11 -0.53
N GLY A 66 16.44 10.70 -1.04
CA GLY A 66 15.56 11.61 -0.28
C GLY A 66 14.59 10.91 0.67
N ILE A 67 14.51 9.57 0.66
CA ILE A 67 13.60 8.81 1.51
C ILE A 67 14.31 8.48 2.82
N GLU A 68 13.87 9.17 3.87
CA GLU A 68 14.30 8.91 5.24
C GLU A 68 13.55 7.70 5.81
N ILE A 69 14.30 6.70 6.29
CA ILE A 69 13.77 5.59 7.08
C ILE A 69 13.90 5.99 8.55
N LYS A 70 12.79 5.94 9.29
CA LYS A 70 12.78 6.28 10.71
C LYS A 70 13.72 5.35 11.48
N ALA A 71 14.39 5.87 12.51
CA ALA A 71 15.42 5.13 13.24
C ALA A 71 14.92 3.79 13.83
N SER A 72 13.69 3.75 14.34
CA SER A 72 13.07 2.51 14.84
C SER A 72 12.83 1.49 13.73
N GLU A 73 12.37 1.91 12.56
CA GLU A 73 12.21 1.03 11.40
C GLU A 73 13.57 0.50 10.92
N LYS A 74 14.58 1.37 10.83
CA LYS A 74 15.93 0.98 10.44
C LYS A 74 16.49 -0.08 11.39
N LYS A 75 16.29 0.07 12.70
CA LYS A 75 16.69 -0.91 13.71
C LYS A 75 16.02 -2.28 13.49
N GLN A 76 14.74 -2.30 13.16
CA GLN A 76 14.03 -3.56 12.85
C GLN A 76 14.54 -4.17 11.53
N LEU A 77 14.82 -3.35 10.52
CA LEU A 77 15.41 -3.80 9.25
C LEU A 77 16.79 -4.43 9.46
N GLU A 78 17.66 -3.79 10.24
CA GLU A 78 18.98 -4.31 10.58
C GLU A 78 18.85 -5.66 11.29
N LYS A 79 17.92 -5.78 12.26
CA LYS A 79 17.64 -7.03 12.96
C LYS A 79 17.19 -8.13 11.99
N VAL A 80 16.24 -7.86 11.09
CA VAL A 80 15.76 -8.86 10.12
C VAL A 80 16.87 -9.29 9.16
N PHE A 81 17.69 -8.34 8.71
CA PHE A 81 18.83 -8.67 7.85
C PHE A 81 19.84 -9.58 8.54
N GLN A 82 20.14 -9.31 9.82
CA GLN A 82 20.99 -10.19 10.65
C GLN A 82 20.37 -11.57 10.90
N MET A 83 19.03 -11.67 10.99
CA MET A 83 18.32 -12.95 11.15
C MET A 83 18.38 -13.81 9.88
N LEU A 84 18.37 -13.18 8.70
CA LEU A 84 18.43 -13.87 7.41
C LEU A 84 19.84 -14.37 7.10
N LYS A 85 20.84 -13.49 7.21
CA LYS A 85 22.20 -13.81 6.78
C LYS A 85 22.95 -14.71 7.76
N LYS A 86 24.03 -15.32 7.29
CA LYS A 86 25.00 -15.99 8.17
C LYS A 86 25.86 -14.94 8.92
N LYS A 87 26.42 -15.33 10.07
CA LYS A 87 27.12 -14.40 10.97
C LYS A 87 28.26 -13.63 10.29
N ASP A 88 29.06 -14.32 9.48
CA ASP A 88 30.32 -13.82 8.91
C ASP A 88 30.20 -13.37 7.45
N VAL A 89 28.98 -13.17 6.95
CA VAL A 89 28.71 -12.62 5.61
C VAL A 89 27.88 -11.34 5.73
N ASP A 90 27.94 -10.48 4.72
CA ASP A 90 27.25 -9.19 4.61
C ASP A 90 26.09 -9.21 3.59
N TYR A 91 25.71 -10.41 3.14
CA TYR A 91 24.59 -10.66 2.23
C TYR A 91 23.81 -11.91 2.67
N PHE A 92 22.63 -12.11 2.12
CA PHE A 92 21.91 -13.39 2.19
C PHE A 92 21.62 -13.93 0.78
N ASP A 93 21.48 -15.25 0.67
CA ASP A 93 21.24 -15.96 -0.60
C ASP A 93 19.92 -16.76 -0.59
N ALA A 94 19.64 -17.48 -1.67
CA ALA A 94 18.42 -18.28 -1.82
C ALA A 94 18.25 -19.34 -0.73
N LYS A 95 19.36 -19.89 -0.21
CA LYS A 95 19.31 -20.93 0.84
C LYS A 95 18.93 -20.31 2.18
N ASP A 96 19.39 -19.11 2.44
CA ASP A 96 19.06 -18.37 3.66
C ASP A 96 17.57 -17.97 3.66
N VAL A 97 17.03 -17.54 2.52
CA VAL A 97 15.58 -17.29 2.34
C VAL A 97 14.76 -18.57 2.48
N ASP A 98 15.17 -19.68 1.85
CA ASP A 98 14.49 -20.99 1.99
C ASP A 98 14.41 -21.43 3.45
N LYS A 99 15.52 -21.32 4.19
CA LYS A 99 15.55 -21.65 5.62
C LYS A 99 14.57 -20.81 6.42
N MET A 100 14.48 -19.51 6.14
CA MET A 100 13.56 -18.62 6.83
C MET A 100 12.10 -18.92 6.48
N LEU A 101 11.79 -19.19 5.21
CA LEU A 101 10.44 -19.58 4.80
C LEU A 101 10.00 -20.87 5.49
N ARG A 102 10.89 -21.86 5.60
CA ARG A 102 10.63 -23.11 6.34
C ARG A 102 10.36 -22.84 7.82
N PHE A 103 11.11 -21.92 8.44
CA PHE A 103 10.84 -21.48 9.81
C PHE A 103 9.46 -20.82 9.94
N LEU A 104 9.04 -20.03 8.94
CA LEU A 104 7.71 -19.44 8.87
C LEU A 104 6.59 -20.43 8.52
N GLY A 105 6.92 -21.72 8.32
CA GLY A 105 5.95 -22.77 7.99
C GLY A 105 5.53 -22.80 6.51
N VAL A 106 6.26 -22.10 5.63
CA VAL A 106 6.01 -22.05 4.18
C VAL A 106 7.12 -22.79 3.43
N SER A 107 6.73 -23.58 2.43
CA SER A 107 7.68 -24.23 1.53
C SER A 107 7.42 -23.75 0.11
N LEU A 108 8.42 -23.13 -0.50
CA LEU A 108 8.41 -22.76 -1.91
C LEU A 108 9.38 -23.64 -2.69
N THR A 109 9.20 -23.67 -4.01
CA THR A 109 10.18 -24.27 -4.92
C THR A 109 11.41 -23.38 -5.04
N LYS A 110 12.55 -23.98 -5.42
CA LYS A 110 13.78 -23.23 -5.63
C LYS A 110 13.58 -22.08 -6.64
N SER A 111 12.86 -22.34 -7.73
CA SER A 111 12.60 -21.33 -8.77
C SER A 111 11.78 -20.14 -8.25
N GLU A 112 10.82 -20.36 -7.35
CA GLU A 112 10.06 -19.27 -6.74
C GLU A 112 10.95 -18.41 -5.82
N ILE A 113 11.86 -19.03 -5.08
CA ILE A 113 12.80 -18.31 -4.21
C ILE A 113 13.84 -17.53 -5.04
N ASP A 114 14.35 -18.15 -6.11
CA ASP A 114 15.26 -17.49 -7.05
C ASP A 114 14.57 -16.26 -7.68
N LEU A 115 13.27 -16.35 -8.01
CA LEU A 115 12.48 -15.21 -8.47
C LEU A 115 12.34 -14.12 -7.39
N MET A 116 12.09 -14.49 -6.13
CA MET A 116 12.01 -13.51 -5.03
C MET A 116 13.30 -12.71 -4.86
N LEU A 117 14.47 -13.33 -5.06
CA LEU A 117 15.75 -12.63 -5.00
C LEU A 117 16.00 -11.79 -6.25
N TRP A 118 15.66 -12.32 -7.42
CA TRP A 118 15.81 -11.62 -8.69
C TRP A 118 15.01 -10.30 -8.75
N GLU A 119 13.90 -10.19 -8.01
CA GLU A 119 13.16 -8.93 -7.84
C GLU A 119 13.99 -7.80 -7.22
N VAL A 120 15.07 -8.13 -6.50
CA VAL A 120 15.81 -7.21 -5.61
C VAL A 120 17.31 -7.13 -5.95
N ASP A 121 17.87 -8.20 -6.50
CA ASP A 121 19.26 -8.30 -6.92
C ASP A 121 19.53 -7.42 -8.16
N GLU A 122 20.03 -6.20 -7.91
CA GLU A 122 20.28 -5.20 -8.96
C GLU A 122 21.57 -5.47 -9.72
N ASN A 123 22.53 -6.16 -9.08
CA ASN A 123 23.86 -6.40 -9.64
C ASN A 123 24.00 -7.80 -10.29
N LEU A 124 23.01 -8.68 -10.12
CA LEU A 124 22.89 -10.03 -10.66
C LEU A 124 23.95 -11.02 -10.14
N ASP A 125 24.39 -10.87 -8.89
CA ASP A 125 25.33 -11.81 -8.24
C ASP A 125 24.63 -13.00 -7.53
N GLY A 126 23.30 -13.03 -7.56
CA GLY A 126 22.46 -14.06 -6.94
C GLY A 126 22.36 -13.92 -5.41
N ARG A 127 22.72 -12.76 -4.87
CA ARG A 127 22.71 -12.44 -3.44
C ARG A 127 21.98 -11.13 -3.23
N VAL A 128 21.63 -10.85 -1.98
CA VAL A 128 21.07 -9.55 -1.59
C VAL A 128 21.95 -8.94 -0.52
N SER A 129 22.62 -7.86 -0.91
CA SER A 129 23.40 -7.00 -0.02
C SER A 129 22.50 -6.11 0.85
N TRP A 130 23.08 -5.49 1.87
CA TRP A 130 22.36 -4.52 2.71
C TRP A 130 21.80 -3.34 1.89
N THR A 131 22.53 -2.89 0.87
CA THR A 131 22.11 -1.77 0.01
C THR A 131 20.88 -2.14 -0.82
N GLU A 132 20.88 -3.29 -1.48
CA GLU A 132 19.73 -3.79 -2.27
C GLU A 132 18.51 -4.03 -1.39
N PHE A 133 18.73 -4.61 -0.21
CA PHE A 133 17.68 -4.81 0.80
C PHE A 133 17.00 -3.49 1.19
N LEU A 134 17.78 -2.43 1.48
CA LEU A 134 17.24 -1.12 1.81
C LEU A 134 16.58 -0.44 0.61
N ASN A 135 17.16 -0.58 -0.59
CA ASN A 135 16.59 -0.02 -1.81
C ASN A 135 15.22 -0.62 -2.10
N MET A 136 15.08 -1.94 -2.04
CA MET A 136 13.80 -2.63 -2.18
C MET A 136 12.78 -2.13 -1.15
N TYR A 137 13.18 -2.02 0.12
CA TYR A 137 12.28 -1.55 1.17
C TYR A 137 11.77 -0.13 0.88
N LYS A 138 12.67 0.77 0.50
CA LYS A 138 12.30 2.15 0.13
C LYS A 138 11.39 2.18 -1.10
N LYS A 139 11.71 1.44 -2.17
CA LYS A 139 10.87 1.34 -3.37
C LYS A 139 9.45 0.87 -3.03
N CYS A 140 9.33 -0.18 -2.21
CA CYS A 140 8.05 -0.76 -1.83
C CYS A 140 7.20 0.15 -0.95
N THR A 141 7.82 0.97 -0.09
CA THR A 141 7.11 1.87 0.84
C THR A 141 6.55 3.11 0.15
N ILE A 142 7.20 3.60 -0.91
CA ILE A 142 6.70 4.75 -1.70
C ILE A 142 5.89 4.36 -2.94
N ASP A 143 5.80 3.07 -3.27
CA ASP A 143 5.06 2.60 -4.43
C ASP A 143 3.55 2.87 -4.31
N LYS A 144 3.11 3.92 -5.00
CA LYS A 144 1.69 4.29 -5.16
C LYS A 144 1.00 3.52 -6.30
N THR A 145 1.78 2.87 -7.17
CA THR A 145 1.26 2.19 -8.36
C THR A 145 0.80 0.76 -8.03
N GLY A 146 1.34 0.14 -6.98
CA GLY A 146 1.06 -1.25 -6.64
C GLY A 146 1.51 -2.24 -7.71
N LEU A 147 2.47 -1.81 -8.53
CA LEU A 147 3.12 -2.59 -9.58
C LEU A 147 4.49 -3.10 -9.16
N GLU A 148 5.05 -2.56 -8.07
CA GLU A 148 6.34 -3.03 -7.58
C GLU A 148 6.21 -4.49 -7.14
N PRO A 149 7.15 -5.37 -7.51
CA PRO A 149 7.22 -6.71 -6.94
C PRO A 149 7.47 -6.62 -5.43
N LYS A 150 6.71 -7.37 -4.64
CA LYS A 150 6.74 -7.29 -3.17
C LYS A 150 6.89 -8.65 -2.49
N SER A 151 7.34 -9.67 -3.22
CA SER A 151 7.39 -11.03 -2.68
C SER A 151 8.37 -11.09 -1.50
N LEU A 152 9.61 -10.66 -1.70
CA LEU A 152 10.60 -10.57 -0.62
C LEU A 152 10.22 -9.51 0.42
N PHE A 153 9.64 -8.39 -0.01
CA PHE A 153 9.19 -7.31 0.87
C PHE A 153 8.19 -7.80 1.91
N HIS A 154 7.17 -8.57 1.53
CA HIS A 154 6.15 -9.04 2.46
C HIS A 154 6.70 -10.03 3.50
N MET A 155 7.68 -10.86 3.13
CA MET A 155 8.39 -11.71 4.08
C MET A 155 9.16 -10.88 5.10
N ILE A 156 9.95 -9.91 4.62
CA ILE A 156 10.73 -9.01 5.49
C ILE A 156 9.79 -8.22 6.40
N GLN A 157 8.68 -7.74 5.85
CA GLN A 157 7.67 -7.01 6.58
C GLN A 157 7.10 -7.80 7.75
N PHE A 158 6.79 -9.08 7.54
CA PHE A 158 6.33 -9.97 8.59
C PHE A 158 7.41 -10.21 9.65
N LEU A 159 8.66 -10.45 9.22
CA LEU A 159 9.79 -10.65 10.13
C LEU A 159 10.11 -9.42 10.99
N MET A 160 9.84 -8.21 10.50
CA MET A 160 9.99 -6.98 11.29
C MET A 160 9.00 -6.90 12.45
N TYR A 161 7.83 -7.53 12.32
CA TYR A 161 6.87 -7.67 13.41
C TYR A 161 7.24 -8.82 14.36
N LEU A 162 7.96 -9.83 13.87
CA LEU A 162 8.27 -11.01 14.66
C LEU A 162 9.35 -10.73 15.74
N PRO A 163 9.05 -10.97 17.03
CA PRO A 163 10.05 -10.87 18.10
C PRO A 163 11.17 -11.91 17.91
N PRO A 164 12.43 -11.60 18.26
CA PRO A 164 13.58 -12.45 17.94
C PRO A 164 13.56 -13.79 18.69
N ASP A 165 13.04 -13.80 19.91
CA ASP A 165 13.05 -14.97 20.80
C ASP A 165 11.79 -15.84 20.65
N ARG A 166 10.91 -15.49 19.70
CA ARG A 166 9.65 -16.17 19.44
C ARG A 166 9.93 -17.55 18.83
N LYS A 167 9.41 -18.61 19.46
CA LYS A 167 9.58 -20.00 18.99
C LYS A 167 8.53 -20.41 17.96
N ASP A 168 7.32 -19.91 18.12
CA ASP A 168 6.23 -20.05 17.17
C ASP A 168 6.26 -18.86 16.19
N PRO A 169 6.30 -19.06 14.87
CA PRO A 169 6.43 -17.98 13.90
C PRO A 169 5.10 -17.22 13.68
N LYS A 170 4.46 -16.80 14.77
CA LYS A 170 3.22 -16.05 14.80
C LYS A 170 3.45 -14.65 15.37
N VAL A 171 2.67 -13.70 14.87
CA VAL A 171 2.72 -12.29 15.23
C VAL A 171 1.39 -11.90 15.85
N THR A 172 1.41 -11.25 17.01
CA THR A 172 0.21 -10.73 17.66
C THR A 172 -0.04 -9.27 17.28
N VAL A 173 -1.19 -8.73 17.69
CA VAL A 173 -1.48 -7.30 17.49
C VAL A 173 -0.43 -6.45 18.20
N GLU A 174 -0.11 -6.75 19.46
CA GLU A 174 0.88 -6.02 20.26
C GLU A 174 2.26 -5.94 19.57
N ASP A 175 2.72 -7.06 19.00
CA ASP A 175 3.97 -7.15 18.25
C ASP A 175 4.04 -6.14 17.07
N THR A 176 2.89 -5.80 16.48
CA THR A 176 2.82 -4.87 15.33
C THR A 176 2.68 -3.40 15.71
N LEU A 177 2.20 -3.09 16.93
CA LEU A 177 1.73 -1.74 17.29
C LEU A 177 2.80 -0.67 17.15
N GLU A 178 4.01 -0.91 17.67
CA GLU A 178 5.09 0.07 17.63
C GLU A 178 5.45 0.42 16.17
N LEU A 179 5.65 -0.60 15.34
CA LEU A 179 6.07 -0.41 13.95
C LEU A 179 4.97 0.23 13.10
N LEU A 180 3.71 -0.18 13.28
CA LEU A 180 2.58 0.41 12.58
C LEU A 180 2.36 1.88 12.99
N TYR A 181 2.48 2.19 14.28
CA TYR A 181 2.37 3.56 14.78
C TYR A 181 3.47 4.45 14.21
N VAL A 182 4.71 3.95 14.19
CA VAL A 182 5.85 4.66 13.59
C VAL A 182 5.59 4.96 12.12
N ARG A 183 5.02 4.04 11.36
CA ARG A 183 4.82 4.21 9.90
C ARG A 183 3.63 5.08 9.54
N PHE A 184 2.48 4.73 10.08
CA PHE A 184 1.20 5.26 9.62
C PHE A 184 0.60 6.31 10.57
N GLY A 185 1.20 6.46 11.76
CA GLY A 185 0.69 7.33 12.81
C GLY A 185 -0.61 6.82 13.43
N ARG A 186 -1.10 7.53 14.44
CA ARG A 186 -2.31 7.12 15.19
C ARG A 186 -3.56 7.01 14.31
N GLN A 187 -3.69 7.87 13.31
CA GLN A 187 -4.91 8.01 12.50
C GLN A 187 -5.19 6.80 11.61
N CYS A 188 -4.14 6.14 11.13
CA CYS A 188 -4.25 4.99 10.24
C CYS A 188 -3.98 3.66 10.95
N LEU A 189 -3.52 3.69 12.21
CA LEU A 189 -3.14 2.50 12.98
C LEU A 189 -4.27 1.44 12.99
N ASP A 190 -5.48 1.84 13.39
CA ASP A 190 -6.59 0.91 13.53
C ASP A 190 -6.98 0.28 12.19
N SER A 191 -6.91 1.04 11.09
CA SER A 191 -7.16 0.52 9.73
C SER A 191 -6.09 -0.48 9.27
N GLU A 192 -4.84 -0.28 9.68
CA GLU A 192 -3.74 -1.20 9.34
C GLU A 192 -3.79 -2.48 10.17
N ILE A 193 -4.13 -2.37 11.46
CA ILE A 193 -4.39 -3.52 12.32
C ILE A 193 -5.56 -4.33 11.74
N HIS A 194 -6.67 -3.68 11.42
CA HIS A 194 -7.81 -4.34 10.79
C HIS A 194 -7.44 -5.00 9.46
N ALA A 195 -6.58 -4.38 8.64
CA ALA A 195 -6.13 -4.99 7.40
C ALA A 195 -5.29 -6.25 7.60
N ILE A 196 -4.54 -6.35 8.71
CA ILE A 196 -3.65 -7.49 9.00
C ILE A 196 -4.39 -8.58 9.76
N PHE A 197 -5.22 -8.20 10.75
CA PHE A 197 -5.86 -9.12 11.69
C PHE A 197 -7.37 -9.31 11.44
N GLY A 198 -8.02 -8.43 10.67
CA GLY A 198 -9.48 -8.47 10.42
C GLY A 198 -10.31 -7.78 11.51
N ASP A 199 -11.63 -8.00 11.50
CA ASP A 199 -12.59 -7.38 12.43
C ASP A 199 -12.55 -7.92 13.86
N GLU A 200 -12.10 -9.17 14.03
CA GLU A 200 -12.11 -9.84 15.33
C GLU A 200 -10.76 -9.65 16.02
N GLU A 201 -10.73 -8.96 17.17
CA GLU A 201 -9.53 -8.73 17.99
C GLU A 201 -9.08 -9.96 18.81
N LYS A 202 -9.98 -10.93 18.98
CA LYS A 202 -9.75 -12.16 19.74
C LYS A 202 -10.13 -13.38 18.94
N ASN A 203 -9.43 -14.47 19.20
CA ASN A 203 -9.77 -15.76 18.61
C ASN A 203 -11.06 -16.30 19.26
N LYS A 204 -11.63 -17.36 18.68
CA LYS A 204 -12.84 -18.02 19.22
C LYS A 204 -12.69 -18.46 20.68
N ASP A 205 -11.45 -18.69 21.12
CA ASP A 205 -11.09 -19.12 22.47
C ASP A 205 -10.88 -17.95 23.45
N GLY A 206 -11.02 -16.69 22.99
CA GLY A 206 -10.84 -15.49 23.80
C GLY A 206 -9.38 -15.06 24.00
N GLU A 207 -8.42 -15.80 23.42
CA GLU A 207 -7.00 -15.47 23.38
C GLU A 207 -6.68 -14.33 22.39
N GLU A 208 -5.54 -13.67 22.62
CA GLU A 208 -5.02 -12.66 21.70
C GLU A 208 -4.83 -13.25 20.30
N LYS A 209 -5.23 -12.48 19.29
CA LYS A 209 -5.12 -12.91 17.92
C LYS A 209 -3.66 -12.93 17.47
N ALA A 210 -3.22 -14.11 17.04
CA ALA A 210 -1.89 -14.34 16.53
C ALA A 210 -1.99 -14.95 15.13
N ILE A 211 -1.31 -14.35 14.16
CA ILE A 211 -1.35 -14.79 12.75
C ILE A 211 -0.01 -15.36 12.32
N SER A 212 -0.06 -16.41 11.51
CA SER A 212 1.09 -16.98 10.80
C SER A 212 1.43 -16.14 9.56
N PHE A 213 2.60 -16.40 8.96
CA PHE A 213 3.00 -15.75 7.71
C PHE A 213 2.03 -16.03 6.55
N SER A 214 1.49 -17.25 6.47
CA SER A 214 0.49 -17.61 5.45
C SER A 214 -0.80 -16.79 5.58
N GLU A 215 -1.34 -16.68 6.80
CA GLU A 215 -2.55 -15.88 7.07
C GLU A 215 -2.29 -14.39 6.79
N TYR A 216 -1.11 -13.88 7.15
CA TYR A 216 -0.69 -12.53 6.80
C TYR A 216 -0.69 -12.32 5.28
N MET A 217 -0.11 -13.25 4.51
CA MET A 217 -0.06 -13.16 3.05
C MET A 217 -1.46 -13.19 2.41
N GLU A 218 -2.37 -14.01 2.93
CA GLU A 218 -3.77 -14.02 2.49
C GLU A 218 -4.42 -12.64 2.65
N LYS A 219 -4.26 -12.04 3.84
CA LYS A 219 -4.83 -10.71 4.15
C LYS A 219 -4.25 -9.60 3.28
N ILE A 220 -2.94 -9.61 3.06
CA ILE A 220 -2.27 -8.64 2.19
C ILE A 220 -2.69 -8.81 0.73
N ASN A 221 -2.81 -10.05 0.24
CA ASN A 221 -3.27 -10.34 -1.11
C ASN A 221 -4.74 -9.91 -1.32
N GLU A 222 -5.62 -10.21 -0.35
CA GLU A 222 -7.01 -9.74 -0.34
C GLU A 222 -7.07 -8.21 -0.45
N ARG A 223 -6.32 -7.50 0.39
CA ARG A 223 -6.21 -6.03 0.36
C ARG A 223 -5.73 -5.52 -0.99
N ALA A 224 -4.68 -6.11 -1.56
CA ALA A 224 -4.13 -5.71 -2.84
C ALA A 224 -5.15 -5.89 -3.98
N ILE A 225 -5.90 -6.99 -3.98
CA ILE A 225 -6.98 -7.27 -4.95
C ILE A 225 -8.10 -6.22 -4.81
N GLN A 226 -8.53 -5.93 -3.58
CA GLN A 226 -9.58 -4.92 -3.33
C GLN A 226 -9.15 -3.53 -3.80
N GLN A 227 -7.93 -3.10 -3.51
CA GLN A 227 -7.39 -1.82 -3.97
C GLN A 227 -7.28 -1.75 -5.50
N ARG A 228 -6.95 -2.86 -6.18
CA ARG A 228 -6.95 -2.94 -7.65
C ARG A 228 -8.36 -2.84 -8.23
N LYS A 229 -9.36 -3.45 -7.59
CA LYS A 229 -10.77 -3.34 -7.99
C LYS A 229 -11.27 -1.90 -7.84
N LEU A 230 -11.03 -1.27 -6.69
CA LEU A 230 -11.45 0.10 -6.42
C LEU A 230 -10.87 1.08 -7.46
N ARG A 231 -9.57 0.99 -7.75
CA ARG A 231 -8.92 1.84 -8.77
C ARG A 231 -9.52 1.67 -10.16
N LYS A 232 -9.88 0.43 -10.55
CA LYS A 232 -10.57 0.18 -11.83
C LYS A 232 -11.97 0.79 -11.85
N GLU A 233 -12.68 0.76 -10.73
CA GLU A 233 -14.01 1.37 -10.61
C GLU A 233 -13.94 2.90 -10.66
N GLU A 234 -13.00 3.51 -9.94
CA GLU A 234 -12.73 4.95 -9.99
C GLU A 234 -12.41 5.41 -11.42
N GLN A 235 -11.53 4.69 -12.13
CA GLN A 235 -11.21 4.98 -13.53
C GLN A 235 -12.44 4.87 -14.45
N LYS A 236 -13.28 3.85 -14.24
CA LYS A 236 -14.55 3.70 -14.98
C LYS A 236 -15.49 4.86 -14.69
N GLN A 237 -15.68 5.23 -13.44
CA GLN A 237 -16.56 6.35 -13.05
C GLN A 237 -16.06 7.67 -13.65
N GLN A 238 -14.74 7.91 -13.59
CA GLN A 238 -14.12 9.09 -14.17
C GLN A 238 -14.31 9.14 -15.70
N PHE A 239 -14.14 8.01 -16.39
CA PHE A 239 -14.40 7.91 -17.82
C PHE A 239 -15.88 8.17 -18.16
N GLN A 240 -16.80 7.61 -17.39
CA GLN A 240 -18.25 7.83 -17.59
C GLN A 240 -18.64 9.28 -17.35
N TYR A 241 -18.05 9.95 -16.35
CA TYR A 241 -18.24 11.38 -16.11
C TYR A 241 -17.82 12.21 -17.33
N PHE A 242 -16.60 12.00 -17.84
CA PHE A 242 -16.12 12.74 -19.02
C PHE A 242 -16.93 12.48 -20.29
N LYS A 243 -17.44 11.25 -20.46
CA LYS A 243 -18.32 10.92 -21.58
C LYS A 243 -19.66 11.67 -21.49
N LYS A 244 -20.23 11.82 -20.29
CA LYS A 244 -21.47 12.56 -20.07
C LYS A 244 -21.28 14.07 -20.25
N GLU A 245 -20.18 14.65 -19.77
CA GLU A 245 -19.89 16.08 -20.02
C GLU A 245 -19.79 16.40 -21.52
N LYS A 246 -19.08 15.57 -22.30
CA LYS A 246 -18.95 15.76 -23.76
C LYS A 246 -20.25 15.58 -24.55
N GLN A 247 -21.29 14.98 -23.96
CA GLN A 247 -22.61 14.86 -24.58
C GLN A 247 -23.56 16.00 -24.21
N MET A 248 -23.17 16.85 -23.24
CA MET A 248 -23.92 18.03 -22.82
C MET A 248 -23.32 19.35 -23.35
N GLU A 249 -22.10 19.32 -23.91
CA GLU A 249 -21.54 20.37 -24.81
C GLU A 249 -22.04 20.17 -26.25
#